data_AF-A0A399WWK1-F1
#
_entry.id   AF-A0A399WWK1-F1
#
_cell.length_a   1.000
_cell.length_b   1.000
_cell.length_c   1.000
_cell.angle_alpha   90.00
_cell.angle_beta   90.00
_cell.angle_gamma   90.00
#
_symmetry.space_group_name_H-M   'P 1'
#
loop_
_entity.id
_entity.type
_entity.pdbx_description
1 polymer ?
#
loop_
_entity_poly.entity_id
_entity_poly.type
_entity_poly.pdbx_seq_one_letter_code
_entity_poly.pdbx_strand_id
1 'polypeptide(L)'
;MAESVHARIERLERLLRMQQILIAILLLAIGAIFAYGFSQDSRELTLKSLRFVNEDGKPAALFYGTKEGFEGYVYGRSAEGQDYVPALKLTGDKTGGQIELFDEKGRKVLDFVRGDSGGAIAVYHESGEICASLSAWSDRGSRLELMDTRGRERAFLEADLLGALLKMNIAKGPVVSLYTLLDGGHLALFDEKLDAVVNLPPPK
;
A
#
# COMPACT_ATOMS: atom_id res chain seq x y z
N MET A 1 -21.56 71.53 9.46
CA MET A 1 -22.28 71.30 10.74
C MET A 1 -21.50 70.24 11.50
N ALA A 2 -20.94 70.57 12.67
CA ALA A 2 -20.26 69.60 13.50
C ALA A 2 -21.32 68.77 14.25
N GLU A 3 -21.32 67.45 14.04
CA GLU A 3 -22.11 66.51 14.82
C GLU A 3 -21.72 66.67 16.30
N SER A 4 -22.70 66.86 17.19
CA SER A 4 -22.40 67.14 18.59
C SER A 4 -21.65 65.95 19.20
N VAL A 5 -20.69 66.23 20.09
CA VAL A 5 -19.90 65.19 20.77
C VAL A 5 -20.82 64.18 21.47
N HIS A 6 -21.97 64.63 21.99
CA HIS A 6 -22.98 63.77 22.61
C HIS A 6 -23.59 62.77 21.62
N ALA A 7 -23.93 63.18 20.39
CA ALA A 7 -24.47 62.27 19.38
C ALA A 7 -23.44 61.19 18.98
N ARG A 8 -22.14 61.55 18.96
CA ARG A 8 -21.07 60.57 18.69
C ARG A 8 -20.90 59.57 19.82
N ILE A 9 -20.99 60.00 21.08
CA ILE A 9 -20.91 59.11 22.25
C ILE A 9 -22.08 58.12 22.27
N GLU A 10 -23.31 58.61 22.08
CA GLU A 10 -24.51 57.76 22.08
C GLU A 10 -24.48 56.73 20.95
N ARG A 11 -23.99 57.12 19.77
CA ARG A 11 -23.78 56.20 18.64
C ARG A 11 -22.75 55.12 18.97
N LEU A 12 -21.64 55.48 19.60
CA LEU A 12 -20.59 54.53 19.99
C LEU A 12 -21.07 53.56 21.05
N GLU A 13 -21.81 54.02 22.06
CA GLU A 13 -22.40 53.14 23.07
C GLU A 13 -23.40 52.14 22.48
N ARG A 14 -24.21 52.59 21.51
CA ARG A 14 -25.16 51.73 20.80
C ARG A 14 -24.45 50.66 19.98
N LEU A 15 -23.36 51.03 19.30
CA LEU A 15 -22.53 50.08 18.55
C LEU A 15 -21.84 49.08 19.48
N LEU A 16 -21.32 49.53 20.62
CA LEU A 16 -20.67 48.67 21.60
C LEU A 16 -21.66 47.64 22.19
N ARG A 17 -22.87 48.07 22.59
CA ARG A 17 -23.93 47.17 23.07
C ARG A 17 -24.34 46.16 22.00
N MET A 18 -24.46 46.59 20.75
CA MET A 18 -24.79 45.70 19.64
C MET A 18 -23.69 44.67 19.38
N GLN A 19 -22.41 45.08 19.44
CA GLN A 19 -21.26 44.17 19.32
C GLN A 19 -21.21 43.15 20.45
N GLN A 20 -21.44 43.57 21.70
CA GLN A 20 -21.50 42.65 22.83
C GLN A 20 -22.60 41.59 22.68
N ILE A 21 -23.78 41.99 22.19
CA ILE A 21 -24.89 41.06 21.91
C ILE A 21 -24.50 40.08 20.80
N LEU A 22 -23.89 40.55 19.71
CA LEU A 22 -23.46 39.69 18.60
C LEU A 22 -22.38 38.68 19.04
N ILE A 23 -21.42 39.11 19.86
CA ILE A 23 -20.39 38.21 20.42
C ILE A 23 -21.05 37.14 21.32
N ALA A 24 -22.00 37.53 22.17
CA ALA A 24 -22.70 36.59 23.04
C ALA A 24 -23.50 35.54 22.22
N ILE A 25 -24.18 35.96 21.15
CA ILE A 25 -24.90 35.04 20.25
C ILE A 25 -23.94 34.08 19.55
N LEU A 26 -22.78 34.57 19.07
CA LEU A 26 -21.77 33.75 18.42
C LEU A 26 -21.20 32.69 19.39
N LEU A 27 -20.90 33.07 20.63
CA LEU A 27 -20.40 32.14 21.64
C LEU A 27 -21.45 31.08 22.02
N LEU A 28 -22.72 31.45 22.10
CA LEU A 28 -23.82 30.50 22.33
C LEU A 28 -24.00 29.53 21.15
N ALA A 29 -23.89 30.01 19.91
CA ALA A 29 -23.95 29.16 18.72
C ALA A 29 -22.78 28.17 18.67
N ILE A 30 -21.56 28.63 18.97
CA ILE A 30 -20.37 27.77 19.07
C ILE A 30 -20.57 26.73 20.18
N GLY A 31 -21.01 27.14 21.37
CA GLY A 31 -21.28 26.24 22.49
C GLY A 31 -22.34 25.18 22.17
N ALA A 32 -23.41 25.57 21.45
CA ALA A 32 -24.44 24.64 20.99
C ALA A 32 -23.88 23.63 19.97
N ILE A 33 -23.05 24.07 19.02
CA ILE A 33 -22.37 23.17 18.06
C ILE A 33 -21.47 22.17 18.78
N PHE A 34 -20.70 22.60 19.79
CA PHE A 34 -19.87 21.71 20.59
C PHE A 34 -20.69 20.73 21.43
N ALA A 35 -21.75 21.19 22.08
CA ALA A 35 -22.63 20.34 22.88
C ALA A 35 -23.36 19.29 22.02
N TYR A 36 -23.76 19.64 20.80
CA TYR A 36 -24.43 18.73 19.87
C TYR A 36 -23.45 17.79 19.16
N GLY A 37 -22.22 18.24 18.88
CA GLY A 37 -21.21 17.46 18.17
C GLY A 37 -20.50 16.39 19.02
N PHE A 38 -20.60 16.47 20.35
CA PHE A 38 -19.90 15.54 21.25
C PHE A 38 -20.71 14.31 21.69
N SER A 39 -22.00 14.21 21.34
CA SER A 39 -22.91 13.17 21.86
C SER A 39 -23.24 12.00 20.90
N GLN A 40 -22.55 11.87 19.76
CA GLN A 40 -22.75 10.74 18.84
C GLN A 40 -21.56 9.77 18.89
N ASP A 41 -21.89 8.52 19.19
CA ASP A 41 -21.03 7.39 19.57
C ASP A 41 -20.21 6.79 18.41
N SER A 42 -19.80 7.62 17.45
CA SER A 42 -18.79 7.28 16.44
C SER A 42 -18.27 8.57 15.80
N ARG A 43 -17.10 9.05 16.25
CA ARG A 43 -16.44 10.22 15.66
C ARG A 43 -15.69 9.82 14.40
N GLU A 44 -16.44 9.58 13.33
CA GLU A 44 -15.85 9.51 12.00
C GLU A 44 -15.29 10.89 11.64
N LEU A 45 -14.01 10.93 11.26
CA LEU A 45 -13.35 12.13 10.78
C LEU A 45 -13.24 12.05 9.25
N THR A 46 -14.21 12.63 8.55
CA THR A 46 -14.20 12.66 7.08
C THR A 46 -13.32 13.80 6.56
N LEU A 47 -12.19 13.45 5.95
CA LEU A 47 -11.22 14.40 5.40
C LEU A 47 -10.83 14.00 3.98
N LYS A 48 -10.47 14.97 3.14
CA LYS A 48 -9.86 14.69 1.82
C LYS A 48 -8.41 14.23 1.96
N SER A 49 -7.70 14.77 2.94
CA SER A 49 -6.32 14.42 3.24
C SER A 49 -6.03 14.53 4.73
N LEU A 50 -5.15 13.66 5.22
CA LEU A 50 -4.63 13.63 6.57
C LEU A 50 -3.10 13.59 6.49
N ARG A 51 -2.44 14.60 7.07
CA ARG A 51 -0.98 14.73 7.06
C ARG A 51 -0.46 14.76 8.49
N PHE A 52 0.51 13.89 8.77
CA PHE A 52 1.29 13.90 10.00
C PHE A 52 2.66 14.49 9.71
N VAL A 53 3.11 15.43 10.55
CA VAL A 53 4.44 16.02 10.48
C VAL A 53 5.17 15.78 11.79
N ASN A 54 6.50 15.66 11.73
CA ASN A 54 7.35 15.60 12.90
C ASN A 54 7.57 16.99 13.52
N GLU A 55 8.39 17.08 14.58
CA GLU A 55 8.72 18.34 15.25
C GLU A 55 9.44 19.36 14.35
N ASP A 56 10.15 18.89 13.32
CA ASP A 56 10.81 19.73 12.31
C ASP A 56 9.89 20.19 11.18
N GLY A 57 8.59 19.83 11.24
CA GLY A 57 7.61 20.12 10.19
C GLY A 57 7.76 19.26 8.93
N LYS A 58 8.58 18.20 8.97
CA LYS A 58 8.76 17.23 7.87
C LYS A 58 7.65 16.17 7.89
N PRO A 59 7.20 15.68 6.72
CA PRO A 59 6.13 14.69 6.67
C PRO A 59 6.57 13.36 7.29
N ALA A 60 5.77 12.85 8.23
CA ALA A 60 5.90 11.50 8.78
C ALA A 60 4.92 10.53 8.11
N ALA A 61 3.71 11.01 7.77
CA ALA A 61 2.75 10.24 7.00
C ALA A 61 1.77 11.17 6.24
N LEU A 62 1.24 10.68 5.13
CA LEU A 62 0.27 11.38 4.29
C LEU A 62 -0.74 10.37 3.74
N PHE A 63 -2.03 10.58 4.02
CA PHE A 63 -3.13 9.80 3.48
C PHE A 63 -4.10 10.74 2.76
N TYR A 64 -4.62 10.34 1.61
CA TYR A 64 -5.65 11.09 0.91
C TYR A 64 -6.56 10.20 0.07
N GLY A 65 -7.81 10.63 -0.07
CA GLY A 65 -8.76 10.02 -1.01
C GLY A 65 -8.53 10.54 -2.42
N THR A 66 -8.72 9.67 -3.41
CA THR A 66 -8.78 10.01 -4.84
C THR A 66 -10.21 9.79 -5.35
N LYS A 67 -10.46 10.06 -6.64
CA LYS A 67 -11.78 9.76 -7.23
C LYS A 67 -12.09 8.26 -7.26
N GLU A 68 -11.05 7.43 -7.41
CA GLU A 68 -11.20 5.98 -7.61
C GLU A 68 -10.87 5.18 -6.34
N GLY A 69 -10.32 5.81 -5.29
CA GLY A 69 -9.95 5.12 -4.06
C GLY A 69 -9.11 5.97 -3.11
N PHE A 70 -7.94 5.46 -2.69
CA PHE A 70 -7.06 6.15 -1.74
C PHE A 70 -5.59 5.89 -2.00
N GLU A 71 -4.76 6.77 -1.44
CA GLU A 71 -3.32 6.62 -1.42
C GLU A 71 -2.76 7.09 -0.07
N GLY A 72 -1.75 6.37 0.43
CA GLY A 72 -1.15 6.55 1.73
C GLY A 72 0.36 6.35 1.68
N TYR A 73 1.09 7.19 2.39
CA TYR A 73 2.54 7.16 2.51
C TYR A 73 2.92 7.26 3.97
N VAL A 74 3.87 6.44 4.39
CA VAL A 74 4.63 6.63 5.64
C VAL A 74 6.08 6.87 5.26
N TYR A 75 6.68 7.91 5.80
CA TYR A 75 8.03 8.33 5.48
C TYR A 75 9.00 7.88 6.57
N GLY A 76 10.12 7.31 6.16
CA GLY A 76 11.27 7.02 6.99
C GLY A 76 12.40 8.02 6.71
N ARG A 77 13.44 7.97 7.56
CA ARG A 77 14.65 8.76 7.33
C ARG A 77 15.54 8.04 6.31
N SER A 78 16.15 8.78 5.39
CA SER A 78 17.14 8.20 4.47
C SER A 78 18.40 7.76 5.23
N ALA A 79 19.21 6.89 4.60
CA ALA A 79 20.49 6.43 5.15
C ALA A 79 21.41 7.60 5.55
N GLU A 80 21.41 8.66 4.75
CA GLU A 80 22.22 9.87 4.91
C GLU A 80 21.64 10.84 5.95
N GLY A 81 20.43 10.59 6.45
CA GLY A 81 19.79 11.35 7.51
C GLY A 81 19.25 12.72 7.11
N GLN A 82 19.48 13.15 5.86
CA GLN A 82 19.12 14.48 5.35
C GLN A 82 17.71 14.54 4.76
N ASP A 83 17.25 13.44 4.15
CA ASP A 83 15.97 13.38 3.46
C ASP A 83 15.01 12.37 4.08
N TYR A 84 13.72 12.52 3.72
CA TYR A 84 12.66 11.57 4.04
C TYR A 84 12.30 10.81 2.78
N VAL A 85 12.39 9.48 2.85
CA VAL A 85 12.00 8.58 1.77
C VAL A 85 10.72 7.84 2.16
N PRO A 86 9.84 7.50 1.22
CA PRO A 86 8.75 6.57 1.52
C PRO A 86 9.34 5.29 2.10
N ALA A 87 8.81 4.83 3.23
CA ALA A 87 9.11 3.52 3.81
C ALA A 87 7.97 2.53 3.54
N LEU A 88 6.75 3.04 3.44
CA LEU A 88 5.54 2.31 3.11
C LEU A 88 4.67 3.16 2.20
N LYS A 89 4.14 2.55 1.14
CA LYS A 89 3.07 3.10 0.32
C LYS A 89 1.88 2.14 0.31
N LEU A 90 0.69 2.70 0.45
CA LEU A 90 -0.58 2.02 0.42
C LEU A 90 -1.42 2.64 -0.70
N THR A 91 -1.99 1.83 -1.57
CA THR A 91 -3.01 2.27 -2.53
C THR A 91 -4.17 1.31 -2.49
N GLY A 92 -5.35 1.81 -2.85
CA GLY A 92 -6.50 0.96 -3.06
C GLY A 92 -7.55 1.66 -3.89
N ASP A 93 -8.33 0.87 -4.61
CA ASP A 93 -9.45 1.29 -5.42
C ASP A 93 -10.55 0.21 -5.42
N LYS A 94 -11.52 0.34 -6.33
CA LYS A 94 -12.64 -0.62 -6.47
C LYS A 94 -12.22 -2.02 -6.93
N THR A 95 -11.06 -2.15 -7.56
CA THR A 95 -10.54 -3.40 -8.14
C THR A 95 -9.53 -4.09 -7.23
N GLY A 96 -8.94 -3.36 -6.29
CA GLY A 96 -8.03 -3.95 -5.32
C GLY A 96 -7.15 -2.94 -4.61
N GLY A 97 -5.92 -3.33 -4.33
CA GLY A 97 -4.97 -2.49 -3.59
C GLY A 97 -3.55 -3.01 -3.61
N GLN A 98 -2.64 -2.13 -3.20
CA GLN A 98 -1.21 -2.38 -3.19
C GLN A 98 -0.57 -1.91 -1.89
N ILE A 99 0.39 -2.69 -1.40
CA ILE A 99 1.25 -2.36 -0.26
C ILE A 99 2.70 -2.49 -0.75
N GLU A 100 3.42 -1.39 -0.80
CA GLU A 100 4.83 -1.35 -1.20
C GLU A 100 5.68 -0.96 0.01
N LEU A 101 6.73 -1.72 0.31
CA LEU A 101 7.75 -1.36 1.29
C LEU A 101 9.05 -0.97 0.59
N PHE A 102 9.75 -0.01 1.18
CA PHE A 102 10.99 0.52 0.65
C PHE A 102 12.09 0.51 1.73
N ASP A 103 13.35 0.42 1.29
CA ASP A 103 14.52 0.56 2.15
C ASP A 103 14.87 2.04 2.42
N GLU A 104 15.93 2.29 3.20
CA GLU A 104 16.37 3.65 3.53
C GLU A 104 16.91 4.44 2.32
N LYS A 105 17.08 3.81 1.16
CA LYS A 105 17.46 4.47 -0.10
C LYS A 105 16.26 4.69 -1.02
N GLY A 106 15.05 4.37 -0.56
CA GLY A 106 13.82 4.47 -1.34
C GLY A 106 13.68 3.38 -2.41
N ARG A 107 14.44 2.28 -2.33
CA ARG A 107 14.31 1.14 -3.24
C ARG A 107 13.24 0.20 -2.73
N LYS A 108 12.40 -0.31 -3.63
CA LYS A 108 11.36 -1.28 -3.28
C LYS A 108 11.99 -2.58 -2.76
N VAL A 109 11.48 -3.09 -1.65
CA VAL A 109 11.92 -4.35 -1.01
C VAL A 109 10.81 -5.40 -1.06
N LEU A 110 9.56 -4.97 -0.96
CA LEU A 110 8.39 -5.85 -0.89
C LEU A 110 7.19 -5.20 -1.57
N ASP A 111 6.40 -5.98 -2.28
CA ASP A 111 5.16 -5.55 -2.93
C ASP A 111 4.08 -6.60 -2.70
N PHE A 112 2.93 -6.17 -2.19
CA PHE A 112 1.71 -6.97 -2.16
C PHE A 112 0.69 -6.29 -3.05
N VAL A 113 0.16 -7.02 -4.03
CA VAL A 113 -0.85 -6.51 -4.94
C VAL A 113 -2.03 -7.46 -4.98
N ARG A 114 -3.24 -6.90 -4.98
CA ARG A 114 -4.49 -7.58 -5.30
C ARG A 114 -5.20 -6.74 -6.36
N GLY A 115 -5.66 -7.38 -7.43
CA GLY A 115 -6.57 -6.80 -8.42
C GLY A 115 -7.72 -7.77 -8.70
N ASP A 116 -8.62 -7.51 -9.63
CA ASP A 116 -9.81 -8.36 -9.84
C ASP A 116 -9.48 -9.84 -10.10
N SER A 117 -8.50 -10.11 -10.97
CA SER A 117 -8.18 -11.46 -11.45
C SER A 117 -7.15 -12.22 -10.62
N GLY A 118 -6.65 -11.65 -9.53
CA GLY A 118 -5.65 -12.33 -8.71
C GLY A 118 -4.89 -11.43 -7.75
N GLY A 119 -3.82 -11.96 -7.18
CA GLY A 119 -2.90 -11.21 -6.34
C GLY A 119 -1.51 -11.79 -6.38
N ALA A 120 -0.53 -10.98 -5.99
CA ALA A 120 0.86 -11.38 -5.92
C ALA A 120 1.57 -10.72 -4.73
N ILE A 121 2.61 -11.39 -4.27
CA ILE A 121 3.60 -10.91 -3.31
C ILE A 121 4.94 -11.04 -4.02
N ALA A 122 5.74 -9.98 -4.05
CA ALA A 122 7.08 -10.00 -4.63
C ALA A 122 8.10 -9.39 -3.67
N VAL A 123 9.22 -10.09 -3.50
CA VAL A 123 10.40 -9.62 -2.75
C VAL A 123 11.47 -9.23 -3.75
N TYR A 124 12.11 -8.08 -3.51
CA TYR A 124 13.07 -7.49 -4.43
C TYR A 124 14.49 -7.55 -3.87
N HIS A 125 15.44 -7.79 -4.76
CA HIS A 125 16.86 -7.62 -4.52
C HIS A 125 17.23 -6.13 -4.56
N GLU A 126 18.40 -5.79 -4.01
CA GLU A 126 18.91 -4.42 -4.00
C GLU A 126 19.15 -3.79 -5.39
N SER A 127 19.20 -4.63 -6.44
CA SER A 127 19.28 -4.24 -7.84
C SER A 127 17.93 -3.83 -8.44
N GLY A 128 16.82 -4.05 -7.72
CA GLY A 128 15.45 -3.83 -8.20
C GLY A 128 14.83 -5.03 -8.93
N GLU A 129 15.56 -6.15 -9.05
CA GLU A 129 15.04 -7.40 -9.61
C GLU A 129 14.25 -8.19 -8.56
N ILE A 130 13.21 -8.91 -8.97
CA ILE A 130 12.48 -9.83 -8.09
C ILE A 130 13.40 -11.00 -7.74
N CYS A 131 13.48 -11.36 -6.45
CA CYS A 131 14.20 -12.55 -6.00
C CYS A 131 13.26 -13.68 -5.57
N ALA A 132 12.02 -13.36 -5.18
CA ALA A 132 10.99 -14.34 -4.88
C ALA A 132 9.61 -13.75 -5.13
N SER A 133 8.67 -14.56 -5.61
CA SER A 133 7.28 -14.15 -5.74
C SER A 133 6.31 -15.28 -5.41
N LEU A 134 5.15 -14.94 -4.84
CA LEU A 134 4.01 -15.82 -4.67
C LEU A 134 2.81 -15.16 -5.33
N SER A 135 2.06 -15.90 -6.14
CA SER A 135 1.00 -15.33 -6.95
C SER A 135 -0.13 -16.33 -7.13
N ALA A 136 -1.34 -15.81 -7.27
CA ALA A 136 -2.54 -16.60 -7.53
C ALA A 136 -3.49 -15.82 -8.44
N TRP A 137 -3.93 -16.46 -9.51
CA TRP A 137 -4.82 -15.90 -10.51
C TRP A 137 -6.03 -16.78 -10.72
N SER A 138 -7.18 -16.17 -11.00
CA SER A 138 -8.45 -16.87 -11.20
C SER A 138 -8.43 -17.84 -12.39
N ASP A 139 -7.60 -17.58 -13.40
CA ASP A 139 -7.54 -18.31 -14.66
C ASP A 139 -6.31 -19.21 -14.82
N ARG A 140 -5.28 -19.04 -13.97
CA ARG A 140 -3.97 -19.73 -14.11
C ARG A 140 -3.53 -20.49 -12.87
N GLY A 141 -4.32 -20.47 -11.80
CA GLY A 141 -3.95 -21.10 -10.53
C GLY A 141 -2.91 -20.28 -9.77
N SER A 142 -2.02 -20.96 -9.04
CA SER A 142 -1.04 -20.33 -8.15
C SER A 142 0.39 -20.68 -8.54
N ARG A 143 1.31 -19.72 -8.36
CA ARG A 143 2.74 -19.89 -8.63
C ARG A 143 3.60 -19.26 -7.54
N LEU A 144 4.54 -20.04 -7.02
CA LEU A 144 5.66 -19.60 -6.19
C LEU A 144 6.92 -19.67 -7.04
N GLU A 145 7.70 -18.59 -7.10
CA GLU A 145 8.92 -18.51 -7.89
C GLU A 145 10.09 -17.99 -7.05
N LEU A 146 11.28 -18.55 -7.29
CA LEU A 146 12.55 -18.09 -6.75
C LEU A 146 13.47 -17.74 -7.92
N MET A 147 14.06 -16.55 -7.89
CA MET A 147 14.93 -16.01 -8.93
C MET A 147 16.32 -15.73 -8.37
N ASP A 148 17.33 -15.69 -9.25
CA ASP A 148 18.65 -15.19 -8.88
C ASP A 148 18.75 -13.67 -8.95
N THR A 149 19.92 -13.15 -8.58
CA THR A 149 20.25 -11.71 -8.58
C THR A 149 20.18 -11.03 -9.96
N ARG A 150 20.00 -11.81 -11.04
CA ARG A 150 19.83 -11.32 -12.41
C ARG A 150 18.39 -11.55 -12.92
N GLY A 151 17.44 -11.84 -12.02
CA GLY A 151 16.04 -12.10 -12.36
C GLY A 151 15.81 -13.43 -13.08
N ARG A 152 16.76 -14.38 -13.03
CA ARG A 152 16.60 -15.69 -13.69
C ARG A 152 15.97 -16.69 -12.73
N GLU A 153 14.88 -17.32 -13.15
CA GLU A 153 14.20 -18.37 -12.40
C GLU A 153 15.14 -19.53 -12.03
N ARG A 154 15.20 -19.83 -10.73
CA ARG A 154 15.96 -20.93 -10.13
C ARG A 154 15.09 -22.05 -9.61
N ALA A 155 13.88 -21.74 -9.18
CA ALA A 155 12.88 -22.74 -8.86
C ALA A 155 11.49 -22.15 -8.97
N PHE A 156 10.51 -22.97 -9.29
CA PHE A 156 9.12 -22.61 -9.11
C PHE A 156 8.26 -23.80 -8.75
N LEU A 157 7.15 -23.51 -8.07
CA LEU A 157 6.03 -24.40 -7.84
C LEU A 157 4.80 -23.74 -8.44
N GLU A 158 4.15 -24.42 -9.37
CA GLU A 158 2.90 -23.98 -10.00
C GLU A 158 1.82 -25.04 -9.76
N ALA A 159 0.59 -24.60 -9.55
CA ALA A 159 -0.56 -25.48 -9.45
C ALA A 159 -1.79 -24.81 -10.09
N ASP A 160 -2.45 -25.52 -10.99
CA ASP A 160 -3.60 -25.06 -11.74
C ASP A 160 -4.72 -26.12 -11.78
N LEU A 161 -5.68 -25.98 -12.70
CA LEU A 161 -6.79 -26.91 -12.86
C LEU A 161 -6.36 -28.28 -13.42
N LEU A 162 -5.22 -28.34 -14.09
CA LEU A 162 -4.73 -29.54 -14.77
C LEU A 162 -3.74 -30.31 -13.90
N GLY A 163 -3.09 -29.64 -12.95
CA GLY A 163 -2.06 -30.28 -12.17
C GLY A 163 -1.21 -29.37 -11.30
N ALA A 164 -0.04 -29.88 -10.94
CA ALA A 164 1.00 -29.14 -10.25
C ALA A 164 2.38 -29.47 -10.84
N LEU A 165 3.28 -28.50 -10.84
CA LEU A 165 4.63 -28.60 -11.36
C LEU A 165 5.60 -27.96 -10.37
N LEU A 166 6.56 -28.73 -9.89
CA LEU A 166 7.75 -28.25 -9.19
C LEU A 166 8.95 -28.39 -10.12
N LYS A 167 9.67 -27.29 -10.35
CA LYS A 167 10.88 -27.28 -11.17
C LYS A 167 12.02 -26.59 -10.43
N MET A 168 13.23 -27.16 -10.55
CA MET A 168 14.47 -26.53 -10.09
C MET A 168 15.43 -26.39 -11.26
N ASN A 169 15.96 -25.19 -11.48
CA ASN A 169 16.80 -24.82 -12.60
C ASN A 169 18.21 -24.44 -12.15
N ILE A 170 19.21 -24.90 -12.92
CA ILE A 170 20.54 -24.27 -12.97
C ILE A 170 20.59 -23.27 -14.13
N ALA A 171 21.75 -22.64 -14.34
CA ALA A 171 21.90 -21.60 -15.36
C ALA A 171 21.63 -22.11 -16.80
N LYS A 172 21.78 -23.41 -17.03
CA LYS A 172 21.60 -24.05 -18.34
C LYS A 172 20.19 -24.59 -18.57
N GLY A 173 19.39 -24.84 -17.52
CA GLY A 173 18.11 -25.52 -17.64
C GLY A 173 17.68 -26.26 -16.37
N PRO A 174 16.63 -27.09 -16.43
CA PRO A 174 16.16 -27.87 -15.28
C PRO A 174 17.20 -28.89 -14.83
N VAL A 175 17.28 -29.10 -13.52
CA VAL A 175 17.95 -30.25 -12.89
C VAL A 175 16.92 -31.21 -12.31
N VAL A 176 15.78 -30.70 -11.85
CA VAL A 176 14.69 -31.49 -11.29
C VAL A 176 13.36 -30.97 -11.82
N SER A 177 12.52 -31.88 -12.28
CA SER A 177 11.12 -31.62 -12.63
C SER A 177 10.25 -32.69 -12.00
N LEU A 178 9.30 -32.28 -11.17
CA LEU A 178 8.24 -33.13 -10.64
C LEU A 178 6.92 -32.51 -11.06
N TYR A 179 6.08 -33.24 -11.77
CA TYR A 179 4.74 -32.77 -12.10
C TYR A 179 3.68 -33.83 -11.87
N THR A 180 2.48 -33.40 -11.56
CA THR A 180 1.29 -34.23 -11.43
C THR A 180 0.24 -33.68 -12.36
N LEU A 181 -0.26 -34.50 -13.27
CA LEU A 181 -1.37 -34.21 -14.19
C LEU A 181 -2.54 -35.15 -13.89
N LEU A 182 -3.64 -34.98 -14.62
CA LEU A 182 -4.85 -35.82 -14.50
C LEU A 182 -4.58 -37.32 -14.69
N ASP A 183 -3.55 -37.68 -15.45
CA ASP A 183 -3.15 -39.05 -15.77
C ASP A 183 -2.01 -39.59 -14.86
N GLY A 184 -1.54 -38.79 -13.90
CA GLY A 184 -0.61 -39.23 -12.86
C GLY A 184 0.59 -38.32 -12.63
N GLY A 185 1.54 -38.81 -11.83
CA GLY A 185 2.76 -38.10 -11.46
C GLY A 185 3.96 -38.50 -12.31
N HIS A 186 4.87 -37.56 -12.57
CA HIS A 186 6.12 -37.79 -13.30
C HIS A 186 7.29 -37.12 -12.56
N LEU A 187 8.40 -37.84 -12.46
CA LEU A 187 9.66 -37.32 -11.91
C LEU A 187 10.77 -37.46 -12.94
N ALA A 188 11.44 -36.35 -13.25
CA ALA A 188 12.66 -36.32 -14.05
C ALA A 188 13.81 -35.64 -13.30
N LEU A 189 14.99 -36.25 -13.36
CA LEU A 189 16.26 -35.67 -12.96
C LEU A 189 17.15 -35.56 -14.19
N PHE A 190 17.84 -34.43 -14.33
CA PHE A 190 18.70 -34.13 -15.47
C PHE A 190 20.15 -33.89 -15.03
N ASP A 191 21.10 -34.26 -15.89
CA ASP A 191 22.51 -33.92 -15.68
C ASP A 191 22.85 -32.50 -16.18
N GLU A 192 24.13 -32.15 -16.17
CA GLU A 192 24.62 -30.83 -16.61
C GLU A 192 24.51 -30.57 -18.13
N LYS A 193 24.29 -31.63 -18.93
CA LYS A 193 24.03 -31.58 -20.37
C LYS A 193 22.53 -31.57 -20.68
N LEU A 194 21.69 -31.64 -19.65
CA LEU A 194 20.24 -31.75 -19.71
C LEU A 194 19.76 -33.12 -20.25
N ASP A 195 20.59 -34.14 -20.12
CA ASP A 195 20.19 -35.52 -20.39
C ASP A 195 19.46 -36.07 -19.17
N ALA A 196 18.31 -36.74 -19.39
CA ALA A 196 17.54 -37.33 -18.29
C ALA A 196 18.29 -38.53 -17.70
N VAL A 197 18.68 -38.44 -16.43
CA VAL A 197 19.35 -39.52 -15.68
C VAL A 197 18.36 -40.38 -14.90
N VAL A 198 17.23 -39.81 -14.49
CA VAL A 198 16.09 -40.53 -13.91
C VAL A 198 14.83 -40.04 -14.60
N ASN A 199 13.99 -40.98 -15.01
CA ASN A 199 12.69 -40.70 -15.58
C ASN A 199 11.67 -41.74 -15.07
N LEU A 200 10.81 -41.31 -14.14
CA LEU A 200 9.74 -42.14 -13.58
C LEU A 200 8.41 -41.66 -14.17
N PRO A 201 7.85 -42.39 -15.15
CA PRO A 201 6.55 -42.05 -15.74
C PRO A 201 5.41 -42.36 -14.76
N PRO A 202 4.21 -41.82 -15.02
CA PRO A 202 3.02 -42.16 -14.24
C PRO A 202 2.76 -43.68 -14.24
N PRO A 203 2.26 -44.23 -13.13
CA PRO A 203 1.83 -45.62 -13.09
C PRO A 203 0.70 -45.84 -14.11
N LYS A 204 0.78 -46.96 -14.84
CA LYS A 204 -0.25 -47.39 -15.79
C LYS A 204 -1.52 -47.85 -15.09
#